data_AF-A0A7C0WHH2-F1
#
_entry.id   AF-A0A7C0WHH2-F1
#
_cell.length_a   1.000
_cell.length_b   1.000
_cell.length_c   1.000
_cell.angle_alpha   90.00
_cell.angle_beta   90.00
_cell.angle_gamma   90.00
#
_symmetry.space_group_name_H-M   'P 1'
#
loop_
_entity.id
_entity.type
_entity.pdbx_description
1 polymer ?
#
loop_
_entity_poly.entity_id
_entity_poly.type
_entity_poly.pdbx_seq_one_letter_code
_entity_poly.pdbx_strand_id
1 'polypeptide(L)'
;MDEKQLKYLVALQDIDNMILDSSEEQDIGFDTTGMENAKQIRDEVAFKIDPPMLRTYERLHKRYRRAVVPVKDEICLGCFVKLPTSLSTRG
;
A
#
# COMPACT_ATOMS: atom_id res chain seq x y z
N MET A 1 -10.70 -3.95 -12.09
CA MET A 1 -10.18 -4.43 -10.79
C MET A 1 -11.38 -4.59 -9.88
N ASP A 2 -11.50 -5.72 -9.20
CA ASP A 2 -12.58 -5.94 -8.22
C ASP A 2 -12.45 -4.95 -7.05
N GLU A 3 -13.56 -4.36 -6.61
CA GLU A 3 -13.57 -3.35 -5.53
C GLU A 3 -13.03 -3.94 -4.22
N LYS A 4 -13.30 -5.23 -3.98
CA LYS A 4 -12.82 -5.94 -2.79
C LYS A 4 -11.30 -6.12 -2.83
N GLN A 5 -10.73 -6.48 -3.99
CA GLN A 5 -9.29 -6.58 -4.19
C GLN A 5 -8.58 -5.23 -3.97
N LEU A 6 -9.17 -4.13 -4.46
CA LEU A 6 -8.65 -2.79 -4.19
C LEU A 6 -8.63 -2.46 -2.70
N LYS A 7 -9.72 -2.75 -1.97
CA LYS A 7 -9.80 -2.53 -0.53
C LYS A 7 -8.72 -3.30 0.24
N TYR A 8 -8.45 -4.55 -0.13
CA TYR A 8 -7.37 -5.33 0.48
C TYR A 8 -5.98 -4.76 0.17
N LEU A 9 -5.75 -4.31 -1.06
CA LEU A 9 -4.49 -3.67 -1.43
C LEU A 9 -4.23 -2.37 -0.66
N VAL A 10 -5.26 -1.54 -0.46
CA VAL A 10 -5.15 -0.32 0.35
C VAL A 10 -4.87 -0.67 1.81
N ALA A 11 -5.62 -1.62 2.38
CA ALA A 11 -5.40 -2.06 3.76
C ALA A 11 -4.01 -2.64 3.98
N LEU A 12 -3.51 -3.45 3.04
CA LEU A 12 -2.16 -4.02 3.10
C LEU A 12 -1.09 -2.92 3.11
N GLN A 13 -1.24 -1.89 2.26
CA GLN A 13 -0.36 -0.73 2.25
C GLN A 13 -0.32 0.01 3.58
N ASP A 14 -1.49 0.25 4.18
CA ASP A 14 -1.57 0.98 5.44
C ASP A 14 -0.90 0.19 6.57
N ILE A 15 -1.06 -1.13 6.60
CA ILE A 15 -0.40 -2.01 7.58
C ILE A 15 1.12 -2.06 7.34
N ASP A 16 1.56 -2.26 6.09
CA ASP A 16 3.00 -2.31 5.77
C ASP A 16 3.69 -0.97 6.12
N ASN A 17 3.02 0.15 5.90
CA ASN A 17 3.52 1.47 6.29
C ASN A 17 3.55 1.63 7.81
N MET A 18 2.51 1.21 8.53
CA MET A 18 2.50 1.23 9.99
C MET A 18 3.66 0.41 10.58
N ILE A 19 3.95 -0.77 10.03
CA ILE A 19 5.09 -1.61 10.45
C ILE A 19 6.42 -0.90 10.19
N LEU A 20 6.57 -0.26 9.04
CA LEU A 20 7.78 0.49 8.71
C LEU A 20 7.97 1.68 9.66
N ASP A 21 6.92 2.47 9.86
CA ASP A 21 6.93 3.65 10.73
C ASP A 21 7.29 3.26 12.16
N SER A 22 6.68 2.18 12.68
CA SER A 22 7.04 1.62 13.98
C SER A 22 8.50 1.19 14.07
N SER A 23 9.09 0.64 13.01
CA SER A 23 10.51 0.29 13.01
C SER A 23 11.38 1.53 13.13
N GLU A 24 11.05 2.60 12.38
CA GLU A 24 11.77 3.88 12.43
C GLU A 24 11.60 4.59 13.79
N GLU A 25 10.41 4.48 14.41
CA GLU A 25 10.12 4.99 15.75
C GLU A 25 10.90 4.24 16.83
N GLN A 26 11.01 2.92 16.71
CA GLN A 26 11.81 2.11 17.63
C GLN A 26 13.30 2.48 17.57
N ASP A 27 13.82 2.75 16.37
CA ASP A 27 15.22 3.15 16.16
C ASP A 27 15.58 4.49 16.87
N ILE A 28 14.59 5.34 17.14
CA ILE A 28 14.77 6.61 17.87
C ILE A 28 14.28 6.55 19.32
N GLY A 29 13.95 5.35 19.82
CA GLY A 29 13.69 5.10 21.24
C GLY A 29 12.23 5.16 21.69
N PHE A 30 11.27 5.13 20.76
CA PHE A 30 9.86 4.96 21.13
C PHE A 30 9.54 3.51 21.49
N ASP A 31 8.59 3.34 22.41
CA ASP A 31 8.00 2.04 22.72
C ASP A 31 6.96 1.68 21.65
N THR A 32 7.18 0.56 20.98
CA THR A 32 6.32 0.05 19.90
C THR A 32 5.65 -1.28 20.25
N THR A 33 5.51 -1.55 21.54
CA THR A 33 4.80 -2.73 22.06
C THR A 33 3.38 -2.80 21.49
N GLY A 34 2.99 -3.98 20.98
CA GLY A 34 1.67 -4.22 20.40
C GLY A 34 1.66 -4.34 18.87
N MET A 35 2.80 -4.14 18.23
CA MET A 35 2.98 -4.27 16.77
C MET A 35 3.06 -5.71 16.27
N GLU A 36 3.14 -6.70 17.16
CA GLU A 36 3.11 -8.13 16.81
C GLU A 36 1.82 -8.51 16.06
N ASN A 37 0.69 -7.90 16.46
CA ASN A 37 -0.60 -8.12 15.84
C ASN A 37 -0.65 -7.57 14.40
N ALA A 38 0.10 -6.50 14.11
CA ALA A 38 0.11 -5.89 12.78
C ALA A 38 0.66 -6.85 11.71
N LYS A 39 1.72 -7.61 12.04
CA LYS A 39 2.29 -8.62 11.13
C LYS A 39 1.31 -9.76 10.84
N GLN A 40 0.57 -10.22 11.86
CA GLN A 40 -0.44 -11.26 11.67
C GLN A 40 -1.58 -10.78 10.76
N ILE A 41 -2.11 -9.58 11.02
CA ILE A 41 -3.17 -8.98 10.21
C ILE A 41 -2.68 -8.75 8.77
N ARG A 42 -1.42 -8.32 8.59
CA ARG A 42 -0.80 -8.18 7.27
C ARG A 42 -0.90 -9.47 6.47
N ASP A 43 -0.51 -10.59 7.05
CA ASP A 43 -0.49 -11.89 6.36
C ASP A 43 -1.92 -12.37 6.05
N GLU A 44 -2.88 -12.14 6.94
CA GLU A 44 -4.30 -12.43 6.69
C GLU A 44 -4.90 -11.60 5.54
N VAL A 45 -4.52 -10.33 5.43
CA VAL A 45 -4.97 -9.46 4.34
C VAL A 45 -4.29 -9.87 3.02
N ALA A 46 -2.99 -10.14 3.05
CA ALA A 46 -2.24 -10.59 1.87
C ALA A 46 -2.81 -11.88 1.29
N PHE A 47 -3.24 -12.83 2.13
CA PHE A 47 -3.87 -14.08 1.69
C PHE A 47 -5.19 -13.88 0.91
N LYS A 48 -5.88 -12.74 1.12
CA LYS A 48 -7.15 -12.42 0.45
C LYS A 48 -6.94 -11.75 -0.92
N ILE A 49 -5.70 -11.41 -1.28
CA ILE A 49 -5.35 -10.71 -2.51
C ILE A 49 -4.95 -11.71 -3.59
N ASP A 50 -5.42 -11.48 -4.81
CA ASP A 50 -5.06 -12.32 -5.95
C ASP A 50 -3.54 -12.33 -6.17
N PRO A 51 -2.89 -13.50 -6.34
CA PRO A 51 -1.43 -13.59 -6.39
C PRO A 51 -0.73 -12.66 -7.41
N PRO A 52 -1.26 -12.43 -8.63
CA PRO A 52 -0.66 -11.48 -9.57
C PRO A 52 -0.67 -10.03 -9.05
N MET A 53 -1.73 -9.64 -8.34
CA MET A 53 -1.88 -8.30 -7.76
C MET A 53 -0.94 -8.13 -6.57
N LEU A 54 -0.91 -9.12 -5.67
CA LEU A 54 0.00 -9.10 -4.52
C LEU A 54 1.46 -8.99 -4.96
N ARG A 55 1.91 -9.80 -5.93
CA ARG A 55 3.28 -9.73 -6.45
C ARG A 55 3.61 -8.34 -7.03
N THR A 56 2.65 -7.72 -7.71
CA THR A 56 2.84 -6.39 -8.30
C THR A 56 2.96 -5.34 -7.20
N TYR A 57 2.08 -5.41 -6.21
CA TYR A 57 2.11 -4.57 -5.03
C TYR A 57 3.43 -4.68 -4.29
N GLU A 58 3.87 -5.89 -3.91
CA GLU A 58 5.10 -6.09 -3.13
C GLU A 58 6.35 -5.59 -3.88
N ARG A 59 6.39 -5.79 -5.20
CA ARG A 59 7.47 -5.26 -6.04
C ARG A 59 7.50 -3.73 -6.04
N LEU A 60 6.34 -3.08 -6.06
CA LEU A 60 6.23 -1.62 -6.03
C LEU A 60 6.51 -1.07 -4.64
N HIS A 61 5.96 -1.66 -3.58
CA HIS A 61 6.10 -1.22 -2.19
C HIS A 61 7.57 -1.21 -1.74
N LYS A 62 8.35 -2.22 -2.16
CA LYS A 62 9.81 -2.26 -1.95
C LYS A 62 10.55 -1.03 -2.48
N ARG A 63 10.04 -0.38 -3.53
CA ARG A 63 10.67 0.80 -4.14
C ARG A 63 9.98 2.11 -3.75
N TYR A 64 8.69 2.05 -3.46
CA TYR A 64 7.84 3.21 -3.21
C TYR A 64 7.00 2.96 -1.96
N ARG A 65 7.11 3.84 -0.96
CA ARG A 65 6.33 3.76 0.29
C ARG A 65 4.81 3.72 0.04
N ARG A 66 4.33 4.28 -1.07
CA ARG A 66 2.93 4.13 -1.53
C ARG A 66 2.90 3.48 -2.92
N ALA A 67 2.46 2.23 -2.97
CA ALA A 67 2.28 1.46 -4.20
C ALA A 67 0.88 1.61 -4.80
N VAL A 68 -0.12 1.94 -3.98
CA VAL A 68 -1.53 2.09 -4.35
C VAL A 68 -1.94 3.52 -4.04
N VAL A 69 -2.30 4.26 -5.09
CA VAL A 69 -2.60 5.69 -5.02
C VAL A 69 -3.86 6.01 -5.82
N PRO A 70 -4.72 6.90 -5.32
CA PRO A 70 -5.86 7.37 -6.08
C PRO A 70 -5.44 8.31 -7.21
N VAL A 71 -6.24 8.33 -8.27
CA VAL A 71 -6.15 9.31 -9.35
C VAL A 71 -7.38 10.18 -9.28
N LYS A 72 -7.20 11.50 -9.32
CA LYS A 72 -8.29 12.48 -9.33
C LYS A 72 -7.99 13.54 -10.37
N ASP A 73 -8.94 13.84 -11.24
CA ASP A 73 -8.80 14.86 -12.30
C ASP A 73 -7.54 14.65 -13.17
N GLU A 74 -7.27 13.39 -13.54
CA GLU A 74 -6.06 12.96 -14.26
C GLU A 74 -4.74 13.16 -13.50
N ILE A 75 -4.79 13.51 -12.22
CA ILE A 75 -3.61 13.72 -11.36
C ILE A 75 -3.40 12.49 -10.49
N CYS A 76 -2.19 11.93 -10.55
CA CYS A 76 -1.76 10.91 -9.60
C CYS A 76 -1.57 11.54 -8.22
N LEU A 77 -2.34 11.12 -7.21
CA LEU A 77 -2.23 11.70 -5.87
C LEU A 77 -1.04 11.14 -5.05
N GLY A 78 -0.21 10.29 -5.66
CA GLY A 78 1.07 9.86 -5.09
C GLY A 78 2.23 10.82 -5.40
N CYS A 79 2.29 11.32 -6.63
CA CYS A 79 3.37 12.20 -7.10
C CYS A 79 2.92 13.59 -7.55
N PHE A 80 1.61 13.85 -7.55
CA PHE A 80 0.98 15.10 -7.98
C PHE A 80 1.30 15.52 -9.42
N VAL A 81 1.65 14.56 -10.27
CA VAL A 81 1.89 14.78 -11.71
C VAL A 81 0.65 14.38 -12.50
N LYS A 82 0.36 15.15 -13.55
CA LYS A 82 -0.70 14.82 -14.52
C LYS A 82 -0.31 13.54 -15.28
N LEU A 83 -1.20 12.56 -15.30
CA LEU A 83 -1.00 11.32 -16.03
C LEU A 83 -0.90 11.60 -17.54
N PRO A 84 0.01 10.93 -18.26
CA PRO A 84 0.00 10.91 -19.71
C PRO A 84 -1.38 10.53 -20.24
N THR A 85 -1.85 11.20 -21.29
CA THR A 85 -3.16 10.92 -21.91
C THR A 85 -3.29 9.48 -22.40
N SER A 86 -2.18 8.81 -22.71
CA SER A 86 -2.13 7.38 -23.03
C SER A 86 -2.50 6.45 -21.87
N LEU A 87 -2.45 6.94 -20.62
CA LEU A 87 -2.82 6.24 -19.40
C LEU A 87 -4.17 6.71 -18.83
N SER A 88 -4.75 7.78 -19.41
CA SER A 88 -6.11 8.26 -19.11
C SER A 88 -7.11 7.26 -19.67
N THR A 89 -7.45 6.25 -18.88
CA THR A 89 -8.67 5.48 -19.10
C THR A 89 -9.80 6.31 -18.49
N ARG A 90 -10.72 6.78 -19.33
CA ARG A 90 -11.98 7.36 -18.85
C ARG A 90 -12.64 6.30 -17.97
N GLY A 91 -12.74 6.59 -16.67
CA GLY A 91 -13.50 5.79 -15.72
C GLY A 91 -14.98 5.77 -16.09
#